data_AF-A0A2H0TJU4-F1
#
_entry.id   AF-A0A2H0TJU4-F1
#
_cell.length_a   1.000
_cell.length_b   1.000
_cell.length_c   1.000
_cell.angle_alpha   90.00
_cell.angle_beta   90.00
_cell.angle_gamma   90.00
#
_symmetry.space_group_name_H-M   'P 1'
#
loop_
_entity.id
_entity.type
_entity.pdbx_description
1 polymer ?
#
loop_
_entity_poly.entity_id
_entity_poly.type
_entity_poly.pdbx_seq_one_letter_code
_entity_poly.pdbx_strand_id
1 'polypeptide(L)'
;MPKKTEIIILGPVIRGKKGEHRGTLEEIQRAGFVRVRIDGIIYRLEEALAKTLAKYKKHNIEVVVDRLVLDKELDKSRLVDSLETALKLGKGIVMVNNLVFSEHFACEECGISLPELEPRLFSFNSPYGACPACQGLGEKLEVDPKLVIPNLNLSIAEGAIFPWAHASHKIGRQGFFWWKLEELAERENIDLYAPIKNLSKEKIDLILYGDNNIFEGVIPWLERRFHETESEYAREEIEQYMVEKKCEICKGKRLKPEVLAVTVAGKSIDQMVETEINKLKEFFEGISLVAEAKPYLPPHPASRGSAKEKNSFKIAQPIIKEIINRLQFLIDVGLNYLTIDRKAATLAGGEEQRIRLATQIGSKLTGVLYILDEPSIGLHPRDQGRLIETLKKLRDLGNTVVVCEHDAQTIRAANIVIDIGPGAGKHGGRIVFQGTPQELLKSHTLTGDYLSGRKGVRHVSGTCQALASPKCSRWNLEQYLIIKKAAEHNLKNIDVKIPLGKFVCITGVSGSGKSSLMNDILAKALMRKFYNSKEEPGKYEKILGTEYLNKVALVDQSPIGRTPRSNPVTYTGAFTYIRDLFSKTKEARIRGYRPGRFSFNVKGGRCEVCEGQGVKKIEMYFLPDVYVQCSECKGK
;
A
#
# COMPACT_ATOMS: atom_id res chain seq x y z
N MET A 1 25.35 -41.94 -1.24
CA MET A 1 26.12 -42.54 -0.12
C MET A 1 27.35 -43.26 -0.68
N PRO A 2 28.43 -43.48 0.11
CA PRO A 2 29.65 -44.18 -0.34
C PRO A 2 29.35 -45.63 -0.77
N LYS A 3 30.11 -46.20 -1.72
CA LYS A 3 29.94 -47.61 -2.14
C LYS A 3 30.22 -48.56 -0.97
N LYS A 4 29.49 -49.69 -0.89
CA LYS A 4 29.49 -50.71 0.17
C LYS A 4 28.90 -50.28 1.53
N THR A 5 28.03 -49.26 1.57
CA THR A 5 27.24 -48.98 2.78
C THR A 5 25.98 -49.84 2.83
N GLU A 6 25.75 -50.50 3.96
CA GLU A 6 24.45 -51.10 4.27
C GLU A 6 23.45 -49.99 4.55
N ILE A 7 22.30 -50.03 3.89
CA ILE A 7 21.18 -49.10 4.09
C ILE A 7 19.95 -49.86 4.60
N ILE A 8 19.32 -49.31 5.63
CA ILE A 8 18.06 -49.79 6.18
C ILE A 8 16.98 -48.80 5.75
N ILE A 9 15.99 -49.27 4.99
CA ILE A 9 14.84 -48.49 4.57
C ILE A 9 13.72 -48.71 5.57
N LEU A 10 13.20 -47.61 6.11
CA LEU A 10 12.26 -47.59 7.21
C LEU A 10 11.02 -46.76 6.81
N GLY A 11 9.83 -47.32 7.03
CA GLY A 11 8.56 -46.60 6.91
C GLY A 11 8.10 -46.11 8.29
N PRO A 12 8.20 -44.81 8.63
CA PRO A 12 7.77 -44.30 9.93
C PRO A 12 6.24 -44.26 10.04
N VAL A 13 5.66 -45.16 10.84
CA VAL A 13 4.20 -45.25 11.02
C VAL A 13 3.75 -44.37 12.18
N ILE A 14 4.56 -44.28 13.24
CA ILE A 14 4.31 -43.43 14.41
C ILE A 14 5.54 -42.59 14.73
N ARG A 15 5.36 -41.28 14.86
CA ARG A 15 6.40 -40.34 15.30
C ARG A 15 5.92 -39.54 16.50
N GLY A 16 6.56 -39.72 17.65
CA GLY A 16 6.40 -38.89 18.84
C GLY A 16 5.02 -38.91 19.49
N LYS A 17 4.21 -39.95 19.27
CA LYS A 17 2.85 -40.06 19.84
C LYS A 17 2.86 -40.89 21.12
N LYS A 18 2.09 -40.44 22.12
CA LYS A 18 1.82 -41.21 23.34
C LYS A 18 0.81 -42.32 23.06
N GLY A 19 1.00 -43.49 23.65
CA GLY A 19 0.09 -44.61 23.52
C GLY A 19 0.81 -45.96 23.47
N GLU A 20 0.05 -47.03 23.67
CA GLU A 20 0.58 -48.39 23.66
C GLU A 20 0.73 -48.95 22.23
N HIS A 21 0.04 -48.33 21.25
CA HIS A 21 0.15 -48.57 19.80
C HIS A 21 0.05 -50.05 19.35
N ARG A 22 -0.55 -50.90 20.18
CA ARG A 22 -0.68 -52.35 19.94
C ARG A 22 -1.44 -52.67 18.66
N GLY A 23 -2.55 -51.97 18.41
CA GLY A 23 -3.33 -52.13 17.17
C GLY A 23 -2.51 -51.80 15.90
N THR A 24 -1.61 -50.84 15.98
CA THR A 24 -0.72 -50.48 14.85
C THR A 24 0.33 -51.58 14.61
N LEU A 25 0.88 -52.17 15.66
CA LEU A 25 1.79 -53.32 15.53
C LEU A 25 1.09 -54.55 14.94
N GLU A 26 -0.16 -54.80 15.30
CA GLU A 26 -0.98 -55.87 14.71
C GLU A 26 -1.28 -55.63 13.22
N GLU A 27 -1.58 -54.39 12.82
CA GLU A 27 -1.76 -54.04 11.40
C GLU A 27 -0.49 -54.26 10.58
N ILE A 28 0.67 -53.87 11.14
CA ILE A 28 1.98 -54.11 10.51
C ILE A 28 2.24 -55.62 10.35
N GLN A 29 1.87 -56.43 11.35
CA GLN A 29 2.01 -57.88 11.27
C GLN A 29 1.10 -58.49 10.20
N ARG A 30 -0.17 -58.05 10.12
CA ARG A 30 -1.12 -58.51 9.08
C ARG A 30 -0.66 -58.13 7.67
N ALA A 31 0.03 -57.00 7.52
CA ALA A 31 0.64 -56.59 6.26
C ALA A 31 1.89 -57.40 5.87
N GLY A 32 2.32 -58.36 6.70
CA GLY A 32 3.38 -59.32 6.38
C GLY A 32 4.81 -58.85 6.70
N PHE A 33 4.97 -57.75 7.44
CA PHE A 33 6.31 -57.29 7.85
C PHE A 33 6.84 -58.12 9.04
N VAL A 34 8.15 -58.28 9.12
CA VAL A 34 8.81 -59.15 10.12
C VAL A 34 9.51 -58.35 11.23
N ARG A 35 9.96 -57.13 10.93
CA ARG A 35 10.79 -56.32 11.83
C ARG A 35 10.26 -54.89 11.95
N VAL A 36 10.36 -54.35 13.15
CA VAL A 36 9.98 -52.99 13.49
C VAL A 36 11.06 -52.36 14.35
N ARG A 37 11.32 -51.08 14.17
CA ARG A 37 12.19 -50.29 15.04
C ARG A 37 11.30 -49.47 15.97
N ILE A 38 11.48 -49.65 17.28
CA ILE A 38 10.76 -48.93 18.32
C ILE A 38 11.77 -48.18 19.17
N ASP A 39 11.64 -46.85 19.23
CA ASP A 39 12.52 -45.96 20.00
C ASP A 39 14.02 -46.19 19.72
N GLY A 40 14.36 -46.45 18.45
CA GLY A 40 15.72 -46.67 17.97
C GLY A 40 16.22 -48.13 18.04
N ILE A 41 15.47 -49.04 18.67
CA ILE A 41 15.85 -50.45 18.81
C ILE A 41 15.02 -51.31 17.85
N ILE A 42 15.68 -52.20 17.09
CA ILE A 42 15.01 -53.11 16.14
C ILE A 42 14.56 -54.36 16.88
N TYR A 43 13.27 -54.68 16.80
CA TYR A 43 12.64 -55.87 17.33
C TYR A 43 12.06 -56.73 16.19
N ARG A 44 11.93 -58.04 16.43
CA ARG A 44 10.99 -58.85 15.66
C ARG A 44 9.57 -58.49 16.08
N LEU A 45 8.60 -58.54 15.16
CA LEU A 45 7.22 -58.13 15.46
C LEU A 45 6.56 -58.93 16.59
N GLU A 46 6.88 -60.23 16.69
CA GLU A 46 6.43 -61.09 17.80
C GLU A 46 6.95 -60.61 19.16
N GLU A 47 8.22 -60.22 19.23
CA GLU A 47 8.84 -59.66 20.44
C GLU A 47 8.29 -58.26 20.77
N ALA A 48 7.99 -57.48 19.74
CA ALA A 48 7.39 -56.15 19.88
C ALA A 48 5.95 -56.21 20.41
N LEU A 49 5.15 -57.18 19.96
CA LEU A 49 3.77 -57.41 20.44
C LEU A 49 3.71 -57.96 21.87
N ALA A 50 4.73 -58.71 22.29
CA ALA A 50 4.89 -59.15 23.67
C ALA A 50 5.29 -58.01 24.62
N LYS A 51 5.81 -56.90 24.09
CA LYS A 51 6.22 -55.71 24.85
C LYS A 51 5.06 -54.72 24.99
N THR A 52 4.62 -54.47 26.21
CA THR A 52 3.65 -53.40 26.49
C THR A 52 4.36 -52.05 26.50
N LEU A 53 4.13 -51.24 25.45
CA LEU A 53 4.63 -49.86 25.39
C LEU A 53 3.94 -48.98 26.44
N ALA A 54 4.66 -48.01 27.00
CA ALA A 54 4.14 -47.21 28.10
C ALA A 54 3.16 -46.13 27.60
N LYS A 55 1.88 -46.25 27.98
CA LYS A 55 0.79 -45.35 27.55
C LYS A 55 1.08 -43.85 27.64
N TYR A 56 1.84 -43.42 28.65
CA TYR A 56 2.13 -42.00 28.90
C TYR A 56 3.43 -41.48 28.28
N LYS A 57 4.27 -42.36 27.70
CA LYS A 57 5.51 -41.99 27.02
C LYS A 57 5.28 -41.84 25.52
N LYS A 58 6.02 -40.93 24.89
CA LYS A 58 6.02 -40.77 23.43
C LYS A 58 6.88 -41.89 22.84
N HIS A 59 6.35 -42.56 21.82
CA HIS A 59 7.05 -43.63 21.11
C HIS A 59 7.22 -43.28 19.63
N ASN A 60 8.32 -43.75 19.04
CA ASN A 60 8.56 -43.76 17.60
C ASN A 60 8.53 -45.21 17.11
N ILE A 61 7.71 -45.50 16.10
CA ILE A 61 7.56 -46.85 15.52
C ILE A 61 7.76 -46.77 14.02
N GLU A 62 8.78 -47.49 13.55
CA GLU A 62 9.16 -47.51 12.14
C GLU A 62 9.27 -48.93 11.62
N VAL A 63 8.57 -49.23 10.53
CA VAL A 63 8.60 -50.56 9.90
C VAL A 63 9.89 -50.71 9.12
N VAL A 64 10.59 -51.83 9.31
CA VAL A 64 11.77 -52.14 8.50
C VAL A 64 11.30 -52.78 7.19
N VAL A 65 11.40 -52.02 6.10
CA VAL A 65 10.89 -52.44 4.79
C VAL A 65 11.93 -53.30 4.05
N ASP A 66 13.17 -52.83 3.96
CA ASP A 66 14.26 -53.59 3.34
C ASP A 66 15.63 -53.25 3.96
N ARG A 67 16.59 -54.15 3.79
CA ARG A 67 18.02 -53.95 4.05
C ARG A 67 18.81 -54.24 2.80
N LEU A 68 19.47 -53.23 2.27
CA LEU A 68 20.20 -53.30 1.00
C LEU A 68 21.66 -52.94 1.22
N VAL A 69 22.57 -53.58 0.48
CA VAL A 69 23.99 -53.21 0.43
C VAL A 69 24.24 -52.44 -0.85
N LEU A 70 24.73 -51.20 -0.75
CA LEU A 70 24.98 -50.36 -1.91
C LEU A 70 26.21 -50.82 -2.72
N ASP A 71 26.06 -51.83 -3.58
CA ASP A 71 27.11 -52.31 -4.51
C ASP A 71 26.85 -51.94 -5.99
N LYS A 72 27.83 -52.15 -6.88
CA LYS A 72 27.76 -51.77 -8.30
C LYS A 72 26.63 -52.46 -9.08
N GLU A 73 26.19 -53.63 -8.65
CA GLU A 73 25.10 -54.43 -9.23
C GLU A 73 23.79 -54.26 -8.46
N LEU A 74 23.53 -53.07 -7.90
CA LEU A 74 22.27 -52.83 -7.23
C LEU A 74 21.12 -52.92 -8.23
N ASP A 75 20.17 -53.79 -7.93
CA ASP A 75 18.92 -53.88 -8.67
C ASP A 75 18.08 -52.63 -8.36
N LYS A 76 18.19 -51.60 -9.22
CA LYS A 76 17.48 -50.33 -9.07
C LYS A 76 15.97 -50.55 -8.87
N SER A 77 15.42 -51.59 -9.48
CA SER A 77 14.01 -51.96 -9.34
C SER A 77 13.66 -52.25 -7.89
N ARG A 78 14.49 -53.01 -7.17
CA ARG A 78 14.28 -53.37 -5.77
C ARG A 78 14.37 -52.17 -4.83
N LEU A 79 15.30 -51.25 -5.09
CA LEU A 79 15.42 -50.02 -4.31
C LEU A 79 14.18 -49.12 -4.48
N VAL A 80 13.68 -48.97 -5.70
CA VAL A 80 12.48 -48.16 -5.99
C VAL A 80 11.26 -48.76 -5.31
N ASP A 81 11.05 -50.07 -5.43
CA ASP A 81 9.90 -50.77 -4.84
C ASP A 81 9.91 -50.68 -3.29
N SER A 82 11.10 -50.82 -2.69
CA SER A 82 11.29 -50.65 -1.25
C SER A 82 11.00 -49.22 -0.78
N LEU A 83 11.41 -48.22 -1.57
CA LEU A 83 11.15 -46.81 -1.26
C LEU A 83 9.66 -46.48 -1.40
N GLU A 84 9.00 -46.92 -2.48
CA GLU A 84 7.56 -46.71 -2.66
C GLU A 84 6.73 -47.36 -1.56
N THR A 85 7.10 -48.58 -1.15
CA THR A 85 6.45 -49.30 -0.04
C THR A 85 6.64 -48.53 1.27
N ALA A 86 7.86 -48.06 1.55
CA ALA A 86 8.14 -47.30 2.76
C ALA A 86 7.44 -45.93 2.78
N LEU A 87 7.35 -45.26 1.62
CA LEU A 87 6.63 -43.99 1.45
C LEU A 87 5.12 -44.17 1.65
N LYS A 88 4.52 -45.24 1.11
CA LYS A 88 3.11 -45.59 1.34
C LYS A 88 2.82 -45.83 2.82
N LEU A 89 3.67 -46.61 3.51
CA LEU A 89 3.52 -46.88 4.95
C LEU A 89 3.70 -45.62 5.80
N GLY A 90 4.67 -44.78 5.44
CA GLY A 90 4.99 -43.54 6.16
C GLY A 90 4.21 -42.31 5.71
N LYS A 91 3.15 -42.48 4.91
CA LYS A 91 2.29 -41.40 4.36
C LYS A 91 3.10 -40.28 3.69
N GLY A 92 3.99 -40.67 2.77
CA GLY A 92 4.87 -39.75 2.04
C GLY A 92 6.17 -39.41 2.77
N ILE A 93 6.56 -40.16 3.82
CA ILE A 93 7.82 -40.04 4.53
C ILE A 93 8.54 -41.40 4.56
N VAL A 94 9.84 -41.41 4.30
CA VAL A 94 10.71 -42.60 4.40
C VAL A 94 11.97 -42.25 5.16
N MET A 95 12.52 -43.20 5.92
CA MET A 95 13.81 -43.07 6.58
C MET A 95 14.84 -44.04 6.00
N VAL A 96 16.05 -43.56 5.75
CA VAL A 96 17.18 -44.39 5.31
C VAL A 96 18.38 -44.13 6.22
N ASN A 97 18.77 -45.11 7.05
CA ASN A 97 19.88 -44.98 8.01
C ASN A 97 19.85 -43.68 8.85
N ASN A 98 18.68 -43.31 9.35
CA ASN A 98 18.39 -42.07 10.11
C ASN A 98 18.32 -40.76 9.30
N LEU A 99 18.42 -40.81 7.97
CA LEU A 99 18.04 -39.68 7.12
C LEU A 99 16.56 -39.78 6.78
N VAL A 100 15.78 -38.73 7.06
CA VAL A 100 14.38 -38.64 6.69
C VAL A 100 14.26 -38.03 5.29
N PHE A 101 13.43 -38.61 4.45
CA PHE A 101 13.02 -38.06 3.16
C PHE A 101 11.50 -37.95 3.15
N SER A 102 10.97 -36.93 2.48
CA SER A 102 9.53 -36.77 2.26
C SER A 102 9.25 -36.47 0.79
N GLU A 103 8.13 -36.97 0.29
CA GLU A 103 7.55 -36.57 -0.99
C GLU A 103 6.97 -35.15 -0.95
N HIS A 104 6.62 -34.67 0.25
CA HIS A 104 6.08 -33.33 0.46
C HIS A 104 7.16 -32.40 1.01
N PHE A 105 6.93 -31.08 0.89
CA PHE A 105 7.76 -30.07 1.54
C PHE A 105 7.50 -30.04 3.05
N ALA A 106 7.85 -31.12 3.75
CA ALA A 106 7.61 -31.30 5.18
C ALA A 106 8.87 -31.04 6.00
N CYS A 107 8.75 -30.27 7.07
CA CYS A 107 9.83 -30.08 8.04
C CYS A 107 10.02 -31.33 8.90
N GLU A 108 11.27 -31.78 9.01
CA GLU A 108 11.62 -32.98 9.77
C GLU A 108 11.38 -32.84 11.28
N GLU A 109 11.61 -31.63 11.83
CA GLU A 109 11.56 -31.37 13.26
C GLU A 109 10.15 -31.11 13.79
N CYS A 110 9.35 -30.33 13.05
CA CYS A 110 8.03 -29.90 13.50
C CYS A 110 6.86 -30.51 12.73
N GLY A 111 7.12 -31.26 11.64
CA GLY A 111 6.09 -31.94 10.86
C GLY A 111 5.17 -31.01 10.05
N ILE A 112 5.49 -29.72 9.95
CA ILE A 112 4.76 -28.76 9.12
C ILE A 112 5.00 -29.10 7.65
N SER A 113 3.92 -29.36 6.90
CA SER A 113 3.96 -29.53 5.46
C SER A 113 3.61 -28.23 4.76
N LEU A 114 4.49 -27.78 3.86
CA LEU A 114 4.21 -26.73 2.91
C LEU A 114 3.47 -27.31 1.70
N PRO A 115 2.49 -26.58 1.13
CA PRO A 115 1.90 -26.94 -0.15
C PRO A 115 2.92 -26.82 -1.28
N GLU A 116 2.60 -27.34 -2.47
CA GLU A 116 3.44 -27.14 -3.65
C GLU A 116 3.65 -25.65 -3.94
N LEU A 117 4.90 -25.29 -4.27
CA LEU A 117 5.28 -23.90 -4.49
C LEU A 117 4.78 -23.41 -5.85
N GLU A 118 3.64 -22.74 -5.83
CA GLU A 118 3.03 -22.11 -7.00
C GLU A 118 3.05 -20.57 -6.90
N PRO A 119 3.10 -19.84 -8.03
CA PRO A 119 3.08 -18.37 -8.04
C PRO A 119 1.90 -17.75 -7.26
N ARG A 120 0.72 -18.40 -7.26
CA ARG A 120 -0.48 -17.92 -6.55
C ARG A 120 -0.33 -17.88 -5.03
N LEU A 121 0.63 -18.63 -4.45
CA LEU A 121 0.95 -18.55 -3.02
C LEU A 121 1.66 -17.25 -2.66
N PHE A 122 2.36 -16.64 -3.62
CA PHE A 122 3.08 -15.38 -3.41
C PHE A 122 2.21 -14.15 -3.72
N SER A 123 0.93 -14.34 -4.03
CA SER A 123 -0.03 -13.27 -4.30
C SER A 123 -0.87 -12.97 -3.06
N PHE A 124 -0.81 -11.73 -2.58
CA PHE A 124 -1.70 -11.24 -1.52
C PHE A 124 -3.13 -10.98 -2.01
N ASN A 125 -3.37 -10.99 -3.32
CA ASN A 125 -4.71 -10.91 -3.92
C ASN A 125 -5.38 -12.29 -4.04
N SER A 126 -4.68 -13.36 -3.63
CA SER A 126 -5.14 -14.74 -3.70
C SER A 126 -5.33 -15.28 -2.28
N PRO A 127 -6.46 -15.94 -1.96
CA PRO A 127 -6.70 -16.50 -0.62
C PRO A 127 -5.67 -17.58 -0.23
N TYR A 128 -4.99 -18.17 -1.22
CA TYR A 128 -3.94 -19.15 -0.99
C TYR A 128 -2.70 -18.52 -0.34
N GLY A 129 -2.33 -17.30 -0.72
CA GLY A 129 -1.15 -16.59 -0.23
C GLY A 129 -1.43 -15.50 0.80
N ALA A 130 -2.64 -14.93 0.78
CA ALA A 130 -3.04 -13.79 1.60
C ALA A 130 -3.05 -14.12 3.10
N CYS A 131 -2.59 -13.17 3.92
CA CYS A 131 -2.71 -13.24 5.36
C CYS A 131 -4.20 -13.35 5.75
N PRO A 132 -4.62 -14.37 6.50
CA PRO A 132 -6.03 -14.60 6.80
C PRO A 132 -6.65 -13.51 7.66
N ALA A 133 -5.87 -12.84 8.51
CA ALA A 133 -6.39 -11.81 9.41
C ALA A 133 -6.72 -10.48 8.72
N CYS A 134 -6.01 -10.11 7.66
CA CYS A 134 -6.25 -8.86 6.93
C CYS A 134 -6.65 -9.10 5.47
N GLN A 135 -6.86 -10.36 5.08
CA GLN A 135 -7.21 -10.77 3.71
C GLN A 135 -6.24 -10.21 2.65
N GLY A 136 -4.96 -10.05 3.01
CA GLY A 136 -3.94 -9.51 2.10
C GLY A 136 -3.86 -7.99 2.01
N LEU A 137 -4.64 -7.23 2.79
CA LEU A 137 -4.53 -5.76 2.85
C LEU A 137 -3.25 -5.32 3.55
N GLY A 138 -2.82 -6.07 4.56
CA GLY A 138 -1.65 -5.76 5.41
C GLY A 138 -1.98 -4.81 6.56
N GLU A 139 -3.16 -4.21 6.53
CA GLU A 139 -3.66 -3.26 7.50
C GLU A 139 -5.10 -3.60 7.88
N LYS A 140 -5.54 -3.06 9.01
CA LYS A 140 -6.90 -3.15 9.52
C LYS A 140 -7.35 -1.75 9.89
N LEU A 141 -8.62 -1.46 9.61
CA LEU A 141 -9.29 -0.32 10.20
C LEU A 141 -9.66 -0.71 11.63
N GLU A 142 -9.21 0.08 12.59
CA GLU A 142 -9.54 -0.08 14.01
C GLU A 142 -10.01 1.26 14.56
N VAL A 143 -10.91 1.23 15.53
CA VAL A 143 -11.38 2.47 16.17
C VAL A 143 -10.26 3.06 17.04
N ASP A 144 -10.00 4.36 16.91
CA ASP A 144 -9.01 5.07 17.75
C ASP A 144 -9.71 5.71 18.97
N PRO A 145 -9.33 5.34 20.22
CA PRO A 145 -9.80 5.98 21.43
C PRO A 145 -9.76 7.52 21.40
N LYS A 146 -8.74 8.11 20.76
CA LYS A 146 -8.56 9.57 20.68
C LYS A 146 -9.57 10.23 19.74
N LEU A 147 -10.10 9.51 18.76
CA LEU A 147 -11.16 10.00 17.88
C LEU A 147 -12.54 9.84 18.52
N VAL A 148 -12.71 8.83 19.37
CA VAL A 148 -13.93 8.62 20.17
C VAL A 148 -14.07 9.69 21.25
N ILE A 149 -12.98 10.03 21.94
CA ILE A 149 -12.93 11.09 22.96
C ILE A 149 -11.87 12.13 22.58
N PRO A 150 -12.21 13.09 21.69
CA PRO A 150 -11.24 14.06 21.17
C PRO A 150 -10.84 15.13 22.19
N ASN A 151 -11.71 15.46 23.15
CA ASN A 151 -11.46 16.49 24.14
C ASN A 151 -11.68 15.97 25.56
N LEU A 152 -10.59 15.76 26.29
CA LEU A 152 -10.62 15.29 27.67
C LEU A 152 -11.13 16.34 28.67
N ASN A 153 -11.32 17.60 28.26
CA ASN A 153 -11.88 18.64 29.12
C ASN A 153 -13.41 18.65 29.15
N LEU A 154 -14.07 17.95 28.22
CA LEU A 154 -15.52 17.81 28.24
C LEU A 154 -15.90 16.69 29.21
N SER A 155 -17.08 16.80 29.81
CA SER A 155 -17.75 15.72 30.55
C SER A 155 -18.53 14.80 29.61
N ILE A 156 -18.96 13.63 30.11
CA ILE A 156 -19.79 12.71 29.33
C ILE A 156 -21.13 13.37 28.98
N ALA A 157 -21.71 14.12 29.92
CA ALA A 157 -22.93 14.90 29.73
C ALA A 157 -22.82 15.98 28.64
N GLU A 158 -21.65 16.59 28.50
CA GLU A 158 -21.37 17.57 27.43
C GLU A 158 -21.05 16.92 26.08
N GLY A 159 -21.11 15.58 25.99
CA GLY A 159 -20.87 14.83 24.76
C GLY A 159 -19.41 14.50 24.50
N ALA A 160 -18.62 14.25 25.55
CA ALA A 160 -17.21 13.82 25.39
C ALA A 160 -17.05 12.55 24.54
N ILE A 161 -18.01 11.63 24.58
CA ILE A 161 -18.06 10.43 23.73
C ILE A 161 -18.71 10.82 22.40
N PHE A 162 -17.88 11.26 21.47
CA PHE A 162 -18.31 11.92 20.24
C PHE A 162 -19.26 11.07 19.37
N PRO A 163 -19.00 9.75 19.14
CA PRO A 163 -19.85 8.90 18.30
C PRO A 163 -21.26 8.73 18.84
N TRP A 164 -21.43 8.70 20.17
CA TRP A 164 -22.73 8.50 20.80
C TRP A 164 -23.48 9.82 21.02
N ALA A 165 -22.76 10.90 21.29
CA ALA A 165 -23.33 12.24 21.44
C ALA A 165 -23.88 12.81 20.12
N HIS A 166 -23.24 12.47 19.00
CA HIS A 166 -23.62 12.94 17.66
C HIS A 166 -24.22 11.84 16.78
N ALA A 167 -24.57 10.69 17.36
CA ALA A 167 -25.11 9.56 16.63
C ALA A 167 -26.34 9.98 15.81
N SER A 168 -26.29 9.77 14.49
CA SER A 168 -27.48 9.88 13.65
C SER A 168 -28.47 8.76 13.97
N HIS A 169 -29.76 8.96 13.63
CA HIS A 169 -30.79 7.91 13.78
C HIS A 169 -30.44 6.59 13.07
N LYS A 170 -29.48 6.59 12.13
CA LYS A 170 -29.01 5.39 11.42
C LYS A 170 -27.95 4.60 12.19
N ILE A 171 -27.17 5.28 13.03
CA ILE A 171 -26.20 4.64 13.93
C ILE A 171 -26.90 4.11 15.19
N GLY A 172 -27.74 4.94 15.81
CA GLY A 172 -28.50 4.60 17.01
C GLY A 172 -29.19 5.82 17.61
N ARG A 173 -30.02 5.62 18.63
CA ARG A 173 -30.69 6.74 19.31
C ARG A 173 -29.83 7.23 20.47
N GLN A 174 -29.53 8.52 20.51
CA GLN A 174 -28.74 9.15 21.58
C GLN A 174 -29.27 8.81 22.99
N GLY A 175 -30.60 8.82 23.17
CA GLY A 175 -31.21 8.46 24.45
C GLY A 175 -30.95 7.02 24.90
N PHE A 176 -30.77 6.07 23.98
CA PHE A 176 -30.42 4.69 24.33
C PHE A 176 -28.97 4.60 24.84
N PHE A 177 -28.04 5.27 24.17
CA PHE A 177 -26.64 5.31 24.61
C PHE A 177 -26.48 6.06 25.94
N TRP A 178 -27.24 7.14 26.12
CA TRP A 178 -27.27 7.89 27.37
C TRP A 178 -27.75 7.01 28.54
N TRP A 179 -28.87 6.30 28.38
CA TRP A 179 -29.37 5.35 29.38
C TRP A 179 -28.33 4.28 29.73
N LYS A 180 -27.60 3.76 28.73
CA LYS A 180 -26.53 2.79 28.96
C LYS A 180 -25.36 3.35 29.77
N LEU A 181 -25.00 4.61 29.54
CA LEU A 181 -23.95 5.30 30.30
C LEU A 181 -24.40 5.62 31.73
N GLU A 182 -25.67 5.97 31.94
CA GLU A 182 -26.25 6.15 33.28
C GLU A 182 -26.21 4.85 34.09
N GLU A 183 -26.63 3.73 33.48
CA GLU A 183 -26.58 2.39 34.10
C GLU A 183 -25.14 2.03 34.53
N LEU A 184 -24.15 2.29 33.66
CA LEU A 184 -22.73 2.07 33.97
C LEU A 184 -22.24 2.99 35.09
N ALA A 185 -22.64 4.26 35.05
CA ALA A 185 -22.22 5.28 36.00
C ALA A 185 -22.72 5.02 37.42
N GLU A 186 -23.96 4.56 37.57
CA GLU A 186 -24.52 4.16 38.86
C GLU A 186 -23.78 2.97 39.46
N ARG A 187 -23.45 1.98 38.61
CA ARG A 187 -22.79 0.74 39.05
C ARG A 187 -21.34 0.95 39.48
N GLU A 188 -20.61 1.78 38.74
CA GLU A 188 -19.15 1.96 38.89
C GLU A 188 -18.77 3.31 39.52
N ASN A 189 -19.78 4.04 40.00
CA ASN A 189 -19.67 5.36 40.61
C ASN A 189 -18.86 6.33 39.73
N ILE A 190 -19.25 6.45 38.46
CA ILE A 190 -18.64 7.37 37.48
C ILE A 190 -19.41 8.68 37.50
N ASP A 191 -18.72 9.80 37.71
CA ASP A 191 -19.34 11.12 37.60
C ASP A 191 -19.46 11.51 36.11
N LEU A 192 -20.70 11.56 35.61
CA LEU A 192 -21.01 11.90 34.22
C LEU A 192 -20.80 13.39 33.89
N TYR A 193 -20.75 14.26 34.91
CA TYR A 193 -20.64 15.72 34.77
C TYR A 193 -19.21 16.22 35.01
N ALA A 194 -18.34 15.39 35.57
CA ALA A 194 -16.93 15.71 35.66
C ALA A 194 -16.24 15.64 34.28
N PRO A 195 -15.29 16.54 33.99
CA PRO A 195 -14.42 16.42 32.82
C PRO A 195 -13.71 15.06 32.77
N ILE A 196 -13.60 14.44 31.58
CA ILE A 196 -12.98 13.11 31.40
C ILE A 196 -11.56 13.06 32.00
N LYS A 197 -10.76 14.12 31.88
CA LYS A 197 -9.40 14.20 32.44
C LYS A 197 -9.33 13.98 33.96
N ASN A 198 -10.44 14.19 34.67
CA ASN A 198 -10.54 14.00 36.11
C ASN A 198 -10.96 12.56 36.49
N LEU A 199 -11.40 11.76 35.52
CA LEU A 199 -11.69 10.34 35.73
C LEU A 199 -10.41 9.53 35.79
N SER A 200 -10.41 8.43 36.57
CA SER A 200 -9.29 7.49 36.59
C SER A 200 -9.19 6.74 35.25
N LYS A 201 -7.98 6.32 34.90
CA LYS A 201 -7.74 5.58 33.65
C LYS A 201 -8.56 4.30 33.56
N GLU A 202 -8.74 3.59 34.68
CA GLU A 202 -9.58 2.38 34.76
C GLU A 202 -11.04 2.66 34.37
N LYS A 203 -11.61 3.78 34.82
CA LYS A 203 -12.99 4.18 34.46
C LYS A 203 -13.10 4.55 32.98
N ILE A 204 -12.09 5.20 32.42
CA ILE A 204 -12.04 5.53 30.99
C ILE A 204 -11.93 4.25 30.15
N ASP A 205 -11.06 3.32 30.53
CA ASP A 205 -10.89 2.05 29.84
C ASP A 205 -12.18 1.21 29.90
N LEU A 206 -12.89 1.24 31.03
CA LEU A 206 -14.20 0.58 31.18
C LEU A 206 -15.27 1.16 30.24
N ILE A 207 -15.32 2.49 30.08
CA ILE A 207 -16.23 3.14 29.12
C ILE A 207 -15.88 2.75 27.67
N LEU A 208 -14.59 2.70 27.34
CA LEU A 208 -14.14 2.46 25.98
C LEU A 208 -14.25 0.99 25.57
N TYR A 209 -13.80 0.07 26.42
CA TYR A 209 -13.67 -1.36 26.09
C TYR A 209 -14.69 -2.26 26.79
N GLY A 210 -15.44 -1.71 27.74
CA GLY A 210 -16.49 -2.44 28.43
C GLY A 210 -16.01 -3.32 29.57
N ASP A 211 -16.97 -3.98 30.21
CA ASP A 211 -16.73 -5.19 30.99
C ASP A 211 -17.20 -6.39 30.17
N ASN A 212 -16.53 -7.54 30.30
CA ASN A 212 -16.88 -8.75 29.54
C ASN A 212 -18.28 -9.33 29.86
N ASN A 213 -19.16 -8.60 30.56
CA ASN A 213 -20.43 -9.07 31.10
C ASN A 213 -21.66 -8.28 30.60
N ILE A 214 -21.77 -6.98 30.90
CA ILE A 214 -23.04 -6.22 30.79
C ILE A 214 -22.90 -5.05 29.81
N PHE A 215 -21.76 -4.37 29.81
CA PHE A 215 -21.51 -3.19 28.99
C PHE A 215 -20.39 -3.50 28.01
N GLU A 216 -20.72 -3.59 26.72
CA GLU A 216 -19.79 -4.01 25.67
C GLU A 216 -18.66 -3.01 25.37
N GLY A 217 -18.78 -1.76 25.84
CA GLY A 217 -17.83 -0.69 25.53
C GLY A 217 -18.14 0.03 24.21
N VAL A 218 -17.76 1.31 24.14
CA VAL A 218 -17.98 2.14 22.94
C VAL A 218 -17.20 1.61 21.73
N ILE A 219 -15.96 1.17 21.92
CA ILE A 219 -15.06 0.71 20.84
C ILE A 219 -15.54 -0.62 20.26
N PRO A 220 -15.73 -1.70 21.05
CA PRO A 220 -16.22 -2.97 20.52
C PRO A 220 -17.60 -2.82 19.85
N TRP A 221 -18.47 -1.95 20.39
CA TRP A 221 -19.75 -1.65 19.76
C TRP A 221 -19.60 -1.05 18.36
N LEU A 222 -18.74 -0.04 18.19
CA LEU A 222 -18.48 0.60 16.90
C LEU A 222 -17.89 -0.38 15.88
N GLU A 223 -16.91 -1.19 16.30
CA GLU A 223 -16.27 -2.19 15.43
C GLU A 223 -17.27 -3.26 14.98
N ARG A 224 -18.06 -3.81 15.92
CA ARG A 224 -19.12 -4.76 15.60
C ARG A 224 -20.15 -4.15 14.65
N ARG A 225 -20.62 -2.93 14.94
CA ARG A 225 -21.59 -2.22 14.11
C ARG A 225 -21.07 -1.95 12.71
N PHE A 226 -19.79 -1.62 12.55
CA PHE A 226 -19.14 -1.42 11.25
C PHE A 226 -19.19 -2.71 10.40
N HIS A 227 -18.90 -3.86 11.02
CA HIS A 227 -18.91 -5.15 10.33
C HIS A 227 -20.32 -5.68 10.02
N GLU A 228 -21.28 -5.50 10.94
CA GLU A 228 -22.65 -6.02 10.79
C GLU A 228 -23.53 -5.15 9.89
N THR A 229 -23.25 -3.84 9.78
CA THR A 229 -24.14 -2.92 9.06
C THR A 229 -23.96 -3.05 7.54
N GLU A 230 -25.07 -3.17 6.81
CA GLU A 230 -25.11 -3.16 5.33
C GLU A 230 -25.25 -1.74 4.73
N SER A 231 -25.62 -0.75 5.54
CA SER A 231 -25.79 0.65 5.10
C SER A 231 -24.43 1.35 4.93
N GLU A 232 -24.09 1.71 3.69
CA GLU A 232 -22.86 2.48 3.38
C GLU A 232 -22.75 3.75 4.20
N TYR A 233 -23.82 4.53 4.33
CA TYR A 233 -23.83 5.76 5.15
C TYR A 233 -23.42 5.51 6.61
N ALA A 234 -23.84 4.39 7.19
CA ALA A 234 -23.53 4.08 8.58
C ALA A 234 -22.08 3.60 8.71
N ARG A 235 -21.55 2.89 7.71
CA ARG A 235 -20.12 2.57 7.63
C ARG A 235 -19.28 3.83 7.51
N GLU A 236 -19.62 4.73 6.59
CA GLU A 236 -18.91 6.01 6.41
C GLU A 236 -18.93 6.87 7.69
N GLU A 237 -20.04 6.88 8.43
CA GLU A 237 -20.16 7.61 9.70
C GLU A 237 -19.34 6.96 10.83
N ILE A 238 -19.17 5.63 10.85
CA ILE A 238 -18.31 4.94 11.84
C ILE A 238 -16.83 5.02 11.47
N GLU A 239 -16.49 4.92 10.18
CA GLU A 239 -15.12 5.09 9.64
C GLU A 239 -14.51 6.42 10.08
N GLN A 240 -15.35 7.41 10.39
CA GLN A 240 -14.92 8.67 10.97
C GLN A 240 -14.14 8.55 12.27
N TYR A 241 -14.27 7.46 12.99
CA TYR A 241 -13.60 7.21 14.27
C TYR A 241 -12.53 6.12 14.15
N MET A 242 -12.28 5.63 12.93
CA MET A 242 -11.33 4.56 12.65
C MET A 242 -10.04 5.10 12.05
N VAL A 243 -8.94 4.40 12.32
CA VAL A 243 -7.61 4.67 11.76
C VAL A 243 -7.06 3.39 11.15
N GLU A 244 -6.28 3.54 10.08
CA GLU A 244 -5.55 2.43 9.48
C GLU A 244 -4.37 2.03 10.38
N LYS A 245 -4.38 0.80 10.89
CA LYS A 245 -3.26 0.21 11.64
C LYS A 245 -2.68 -0.99 10.91
N LYS A 246 -1.39 -1.23 11.11
CA LYS A 246 -0.71 -2.42 10.57
C LYS A 246 -1.30 -3.68 11.20
N CYS A 247 -1.57 -4.68 10.36
CA CYS A 247 -2.08 -5.96 10.82
C CYS A 247 -1.08 -6.62 11.77
N GLU A 248 -1.54 -7.04 12.96
CA GLU A 248 -0.67 -7.61 14.00
C GLU A 248 -0.04 -8.95 13.58
N ILE A 249 -0.75 -9.76 12.79
CA ILE A 249 -0.29 -11.10 12.38
C ILE A 249 0.81 -11.01 11.32
N CYS A 250 0.53 -10.38 10.19
CA CYS A 250 1.51 -10.27 9.11
C CYS A 250 2.45 -9.07 9.26
N LYS A 251 2.21 -8.17 10.23
CA LYS A 251 2.98 -6.94 10.47
C LYS A 251 3.06 -6.02 9.24
N GLY A 252 2.05 -6.04 8.38
CA GLY A 252 2.04 -5.29 7.12
C GLY A 252 2.49 -6.07 5.88
N LYS A 253 3.00 -7.30 6.03
CA LYS A 253 3.58 -8.08 4.92
C LYS A 253 2.56 -8.73 3.98
N ARG A 254 1.28 -8.67 4.32
CA ARG A 254 0.12 -9.15 3.51
C ARG A 254 0.04 -10.65 3.22
N LEU A 255 1.11 -11.41 3.46
CA LEU A 255 1.19 -12.84 3.14
C LEU A 255 1.13 -13.72 4.39
N LYS A 256 0.86 -15.02 4.18
CA LYS A 256 0.92 -16.04 5.23
C LYS A 256 2.36 -16.30 5.70
N PRO A 257 2.56 -16.68 6.98
CA PRO A 257 3.88 -16.98 7.52
C PRO A 257 4.63 -18.07 6.73
N GLU A 258 3.91 -19.09 6.26
CA GLU A 258 4.52 -20.20 5.51
C GLU A 258 5.10 -19.75 4.16
N VAL A 259 4.44 -18.76 3.51
CA VAL A 259 4.90 -18.18 2.24
C VAL A 259 6.12 -17.30 2.46
N LEU A 260 6.13 -16.52 3.55
CA LEU A 260 7.25 -15.67 3.93
C LEU A 260 8.52 -16.46 4.30
N ALA A 261 8.37 -17.75 4.64
CA ALA A 261 9.50 -18.63 4.92
C ALA A 261 10.28 -19.03 3.65
N VAL A 262 9.69 -18.89 2.46
CA VAL A 262 10.36 -19.19 1.20
C VAL A 262 11.33 -18.05 0.85
N THR A 263 12.59 -18.40 0.60
CA THR A 263 13.65 -17.42 0.30
C THR A 263 14.35 -17.72 -1.03
N VAL A 264 14.84 -16.66 -1.68
CA VAL A 264 15.73 -16.71 -2.84
C VAL A 264 17.01 -16.00 -2.46
N ALA A 265 18.14 -16.70 -2.54
CA ALA A 265 19.45 -16.20 -2.11
C ALA A 265 19.43 -15.59 -0.69
N GLY A 266 18.67 -16.22 0.23
CA GLY A 266 18.58 -15.80 1.63
C GLY A 266 17.63 -14.63 1.92
N LYS A 267 16.91 -14.11 0.91
CA LYS A 267 15.87 -13.08 1.11
C LYS A 267 14.47 -13.62 0.80
N SER A 268 13.51 -13.29 1.65
CA SER A 268 12.08 -13.58 1.43
C SER A 268 11.43 -12.52 0.54
N ILE A 269 10.24 -12.81 0.01
CA ILE A 269 9.54 -11.91 -0.91
C ILE A 269 9.22 -10.54 -0.28
N ASP A 270 8.85 -10.48 1.00
CA ASP A 270 8.59 -9.23 1.73
C ASP A 270 9.84 -8.37 1.83
N GLN A 271 10.99 -8.98 2.14
CA GLN A 271 12.27 -8.27 2.21
C GLN A 271 12.68 -7.70 0.86
N MET A 272 12.35 -8.41 -0.24
CA MET A 272 12.61 -7.92 -1.59
C MET A 272 11.75 -6.71 -1.93
N VAL A 273 10.46 -6.74 -1.60
CA VAL A 273 9.55 -5.63 -1.94
C VAL A 273 9.76 -4.38 -1.08
N GLU A 274 10.25 -4.53 0.15
CA GLU A 274 10.66 -3.43 1.05
C GLU A 274 12.02 -2.80 0.65
N THR A 275 12.77 -3.43 -0.25
CA THR A 275 14.06 -2.92 -0.71
C THR A 275 13.85 -1.84 -1.80
N GLU A 276 14.64 -0.76 -1.74
CA GLU A 276 14.64 0.27 -2.80
C GLU A 276 15.01 -0.35 -4.16
N ILE A 277 14.35 0.11 -5.23
CA ILE A 277 14.51 -0.42 -6.59
C ILE A 277 15.98 -0.51 -7.03
N ASN A 278 16.82 0.48 -6.71
CA ASN A 278 18.24 0.43 -7.05
C ASN A 278 18.97 -0.75 -6.39
N LYS A 279 18.79 -0.92 -5.08
CA LYS A 279 19.42 -2.00 -4.31
C LYS A 279 18.85 -3.37 -4.71
N LEU A 280 17.58 -3.41 -5.07
CA LEU A 280 16.94 -4.64 -5.54
C LEU A 280 17.51 -5.06 -6.91
N LYS A 281 17.77 -4.09 -7.80
CA LYS A 281 18.44 -4.36 -9.07
C LYS A 281 19.85 -4.90 -8.84
N GLU A 282 20.65 -4.25 -7.99
CA GLU A 282 21.99 -4.71 -7.62
C GLU A 282 21.97 -6.14 -7.04
N PHE A 283 20.95 -6.47 -6.25
CA PHE A 283 20.75 -7.82 -5.73
C PHE A 283 20.53 -8.87 -6.85
N PHE A 284 19.66 -8.59 -7.82
CA PHE A 284 19.43 -9.51 -8.94
C PHE A 284 20.62 -9.59 -9.91
N GLU A 285 21.33 -8.48 -10.12
CA GLU A 285 22.58 -8.47 -10.88
C GLU A 285 23.65 -9.32 -10.20
N GLY A 286 23.77 -9.21 -8.86
CA GLY A 286 24.66 -10.05 -8.06
C GLY A 286 24.33 -11.54 -8.19
N ILE A 287 23.05 -11.91 -8.21
CA ILE A 287 22.62 -13.31 -8.46
C ILE A 287 23.06 -13.78 -9.85
N SER A 288 22.92 -12.94 -10.88
CA SER A 288 23.33 -13.27 -12.26
C SER A 288 24.84 -13.44 -12.37
N LEU A 289 25.61 -12.52 -11.77
CA LEU A 289 27.07 -12.54 -11.79
C LEU A 289 27.66 -13.72 -11.02
N VAL A 290 27.11 -14.05 -9.84
CA VAL A 290 27.54 -15.23 -9.08
C VAL A 290 27.30 -16.49 -9.91
N ALA A 291 26.15 -16.62 -10.55
CA ALA A 291 25.84 -17.78 -11.38
C ALA A 291 26.72 -17.90 -12.64
N GLU A 292 27.16 -16.78 -13.21
CA GLU A 292 28.10 -16.74 -14.34
C GLU A 292 29.56 -17.04 -13.92
N ALA A 293 30.00 -16.51 -12.77
CA ALA A 293 31.38 -16.68 -12.27
C ALA A 293 31.61 -18.01 -11.53
N LYS A 294 30.57 -18.54 -10.88
CA LYS A 294 30.54 -19.86 -10.24
C LYS A 294 29.11 -20.42 -10.41
N PRO A 295 28.89 -21.50 -11.17
CA PRO A 295 27.55 -22.12 -11.29
C PRO A 295 27.03 -22.75 -9.97
N TYR A 296 27.69 -22.46 -8.85
CA TYR A 296 27.36 -22.86 -7.49
C TYR A 296 26.96 -21.59 -6.74
N LEU A 297 25.66 -21.42 -6.46
CA LEU A 297 25.24 -20.53 -5.37
C LEU A 297 25.99 -20.97 -4.09
N PRO A 298 26.42 -20.05 -3.22
CA PRO A 298 26.96 -20.46 -1.94
C PRO A 298 25.89 -21.28 -1.22
N PRO A 299 26.21 -22.50 -0.78
CA PRO A 299 25.23 -23.32 -0.09
C PRO A 299 24.81 -22.59 1.18
N HIS A 300 23.52 -22.67 1.50
CA HIS A 300 23.12 -22.60 2.90
C HIS A 300 24.03 -23.58 3.67
N PRO A 301 24.53 -23.28 4.87
CA PRO A 301 25.46 -24.15 5.60
C PRO A 301 24.96 -25.60 5.84
N ALA A 302 23.71 -25.92 5.45
CA ALA A 302 23.10 -27.24 5.53
C ALA A 302 23.01 -28.01 4.18
N SER A 303 23.27 -27.42 3.01
CA SER A 303 23.06 -28.09 1.72
C SER A 303 24.36 -28.64 1.12
N ARG A 304 24.58 -29.95 1.26
CA ARG A 304 25.59 -30.67 0.45
C ARG A 304 25.13 -30.63 -1.01
N GLY A 305 25.91 -29.92 -1.84
CA GLY A 305 25.62 -29.66 -3.24
C GLY A 305 25.17 -30.91 -4.02
N SER A 306 24.03 -30.78 -4.69
CA SER A 306 23.49 -31.81 -5.57
C SER A 306 23.25 -31.22 -6.97
N ALA A 307 23.34 -32.05 -8.00
CA ALA A 307 23.21 -31.67 -9.41
C ALA A 307 21.87 -30.96 -9.78
N LYS A 308 20.87 -30.96 -8.89
CA LYS A 308 19.58 -30.23 -9.06
C LYS A 308 19.75 -28.70 -9.09
N GLU A 309 20.75 -28.14 -8.41
CA GLU A 309 20.95 -26.68 -8.33
C GLU A 309 21.35 -26.05 -9.68
N LYS A 310 21.96 -26.82 -10.59
CA LYS A 310 22.37 -26.36 -11.93
C LYS A 310 21.19 -26.10 -12.87
N ASN A 311 20.05 -26.77 -12.68
CA ASN A 311 18.85 -26.60 -13.52
C ASN A 311 18.00 -25.41 -13.06
N SER A 312 17.96 -25.12 -11.76
CA SER A 312 17.14 -24.05 -11.18
C SER A 312 17.51 -22.67 -11.74
N PHE A 313 18.80 -22.38 -11.92
CA PHE A 313 19.24 -21.10 -12.48
C PHE A 313 18.92 -20.95 -13.97
N LYS A 314 19.06 -22.02 -14.77
CA LYS A 314 18.69 -22.00 -16.19
C LYS A 314 17.21 -21.68 -16.40
N ILE A 315 16.33 -22.17 -15.52
CA ILE A 315 14.89 -21.89 -15.56
C ILE A 315 14.62 -20.43 -15.14
N ALA A 316 15.32 -19.92 -14.13
CA ALA A 316 15.10 -18.58 -13.58
C ALA A 316 15.76 -17.46 -14.39
N GLN A 317 16.79 -17.74 -15.20
CA GLN A 317 17.58 -16.73 -15.91
C GLN A 317 16.74 -15.77 -16.78
N PRO A 318 15.76 -16.23 -17.60
CA PRO A 318 14.91 -15.32 -18.38
C PRO A 318 14.08 -14.39 -17.48
N ILE A 319 13.60 -14.92 -16.35
CA ILE A 319 12.79 -14.18 -15.37
C ILE A 319 13.66 -13.11 -14.69
N ILE A 320 14.86 -13.48 -14.24
CA ILE A 320 15.81 -12.53 -13.61
C ILE A 320 16.17 -11.41 -14.59
N LYS A 321 16.44 -11.74 -15.86
CA LYS A 321 16.73 -10.74 -16.89
C LYS A 321 15.57 -9.77 -17.10
N GLU A 322 14.34 -10.29 -17.13
CA GLU A 322 13.14 -9.46 -17.25
C GLU A 322 12.93 -8.56 -16.02
N ILE A 323 13.18 -9.07 -14.80
CA ILE A 323 13.13 -8.28 -13.57
C ILE A 323 14.14 -7.14 -13.63
N ILE A 324 15.41 -7.43 -13.96
CA ILE A 324 16.47 -6.42 -14.05
C ILE A 324 16.10 -5.33 -15.06
N ASN A 325 15.58 -5.71 -16.24
CA ASN A 325 15.12 -4.75 -17.25
C ASN A 325 14.02 -3.84 -16.73
N ARG A 326 12.99 -4.39 -16.06
CA ARG A 326 11.89 -3.60 -15.49
C ARG A 326 12.36 -2.65 -14.39
N LEU A 327 13.24 -3.12 -13.51
CA LEU A 327 13.85 -2.26 -12.49
C LEU A 327 14.68 -1.15 -13.12
N GLN A 328 15.43 -1.45 -14.20
CA GLN A 328 16.18 -0.43 -14.93
C GLN A 328 15.27 0.63 -15.56
N PHE A 329 14.11 0.26 -16.11
CA PHE A 329 13.16 1.25 -16.64
C PHE A 329 12.64 2.19 -15.55
N LEU A 330 12.37 1.68 -14.35
CA LEU A 330 11.99 2.52 -13.19
C LEU A 330 13.14 3.45 -12.76
N ILE A 331 14.40 3.00 -12.86
CA ILE A 331 15.58 3.82 -12.57
C ILE A 331 15.78 4.91 -13.63
N ASP A 332 15.58 4.58 -14.91
CA ASP A 332 15.72 5.51 -16.04
C ASP A 332 14.74 6.69 -15.92
N VAL A 333 13.52 6.45 -15.42
CA VAL A 333 12.53 7.51 -15.13
C VAL A 333 12.71 8.15 -13.74
N GLY A 334 13.80 7.86 -13.02
CA GLY A 334 14.14 8.51 -11.75
C GLY A 334 13.33 8.05 -10.54
N LEU A 335 12.79 6.83 -10.56
CA LEU A 335 12.02 6.24 -9.44
C LEU A 335 12.84 5.25 -8.61
N ASN A 336 14.18 5.32 -8.70
CA ASN A 336 15.11 4.38 -8.06
C ASN A 336 15.04 4.34 -6.52
N TYR A 337 14.47 5.37 -5.89
CA TYR A 337 14.31 5.50 -4.44
C TYR A 337 13.03 4.84 -3.91
N LEU A 338 12.10 4.44 -4.78
CA LEU A 338 10.88 3.76 -4.36
C LEU A 338 11.15 2.30 -4.00
N THR A 339 10.30 1.77 -3.14
CA THR A 339 10.17 0.35 -2.83
C THR A 339 8.98 -0.22 -3.62
N ILE A 340 8.93 -1.54 -3.82
CA ILE A 340 7.84 -2.20 -4.56
C ILE A 340 6.56 -2.26 -3.70
N ASP A 341 6.71 -2.34 -2.37
CA ASP A 341 5.59 -2.39 -1.42
C ASP A 341 4.83 -1.06 -1.27
N ARG A 342 5.35 0.05 -1.81
CA ARG A 342 4.73 1.37 -1.69
C ARG A 342 3.32 1.35 -2.32
N LYS A 343 2.33 1.70 -1.50
CA LYS A 343 0.91 1.81 -1.93
C LYS A 343 0.78 2.77 -3.12
N ALA A 344 0.06 2.35 -4.16
CA ALA A 344 -0.19 3.19 -5.34
C ALA A 344 -0.86 4.53 -4.97
N ALA A 345 -1.80 4.51 -4.02
CA ALA A 345 -2.51 5.70 -3.56
C ALA A 345 -1.63 6.75 -2.85
N THR A 346 -0.41 6.39 -2.42
CA THR A 346 0.52 7.33 -1.77
C THR A 346 1.57 7.88 -2.73
N LEU A 347 1.48 7.55 -4.02
CA LEU A 347 2.33 8.10 -5.06
C LEU A 347 1.86 9.50 -5.43
N ALA A 348 2.81 10.40 -5.67
CA ALA A 348 2.50 11.68 -6.30
C ALA A 348 2.07 11.45 -7.76
N GLY A 349 1.24 12.34 -8.32
CA GLY A 349 0.77 12.22 -9.71
C GLY A 349 1.93 12.05 -10.72
N GLY A 350 3.02 12.81 -10.55
CA GLY A 350 4.23 12.63 -11.37
C GLY A 350 4.96 11.30 -11.16
N GLU A 351 4.90 10.71 -9.96
CA GLU A 351 5.44 9.36 -9.73
C GLU A 351 4.59 8.30 -10.47
N GLU A 352 3.26 8.36 -10.34
CA GLU A 352 2.32 7.46 -11.01
C GLU A 352 2.48 7.52 -12.55
N GLN A 353 2.55 8.73 -13.10
CA GLN A 353 2.76 8.94 -14.52
C GLN A 353 4.08 8.32 -15.01
N ARG A 354 5.17 8.48 -14.25
CA ARG A 354 6.48 7.89 -14.59
C ARG A 354 6.49 6.37 -14.47
N ILE A 355 5.77 5.77 -13.51
CA ILE A 355 5.56 4.31 -13.46
C ILE A 355 4.85 3.83 -14.72
N ARG A 356 3.80 4.55 -15.15
CA ARG A 356 3.08 4.21 -16.39
C ARG A 356 4.01 4.29 -17.59
N LEU A 357 4.84 5.34 -17.70
CA LEU A 357 5.85 5.47 -18.75
C LEU A 357 6.84 4.30 -18.76
N ALA A 358 7.42 3.96 -17.60
CA ALA A 358 8.34 2.82 -17.48
C ALA A 358 7.67 1.50 -17.90
N THR A 359 6.40 1.31 -17.57
CA THR A 359 5.61 0.13 -17.97
C THR A 359 5.41 0.07 -19.49
N GLN A 360 5.15 1.21 -20.14
CA GLN A 360 5.00 1.28 -21.58
C GLN A 360 6.31 1.06 -22.34
N ILE A 361 7.44 1.48 -21.79
CA ILE A 361 8.76 1.19 -22.38
C ILE A 361 9.06 -0.32 -22.28
N GLY A 362 8.69 -0.93 -21.14
CA GLY A 362 8.85 -2.36 -20.92
C GLY A 362 8.01 -3.25 -21.84
N SER A 363 6.88 -2.77 -22.37
CA SER A 363 6.06 -3.54 -23.30
C SER A 363 6.66 -3.65 -24.71
N LYS A 364 7.68 -2.85 -25.03
CA LYS A 364 8.40 -2.84 -26.32
C LYS A 364 7.48 -2.77 -27.54
N LEU A 365 6.36 -2.06 -27.41
CA LEU A 365 5.45 -1.83 -28.53
C LEU A 365 6.11 -0.93 -29.58
N THR A 366 5.74 -1.15 -30.84
CA THR A 366 6.22 -0.38 -32.00
C THR A 366 5.02 0.09 -32.82
N GLY A 367 5.14 1.22 -33.53
CA GLY A 367 4.03 1.80 -34.29
C GLY A 367 2.94 2.45 -33.43
N VAL A 368 3.23 2.78 -32.16
CA VAL A 368 2.29 3.42 -31.24
C VAL A 368 2.49 4.93 -31.23
N LEU A 369 1.38 5.67 -31.14
CA LEU A 369 1.36 7.11 -30.83
C LEU A 369 1.21 7.31 -29.32
N TYR A 370 2.28 7.71 -28.66
CA TYR A 370 2.26 8.07 -27.25
C TYR A 370 1.97 9.57 -27.10
N ILE A 371 0.93 9.90 -26.34
CA ILE A 371 0.60 11.28 -25.98
C ILE A 371 0.83 11.42 -24.47
N LEU A 372 1.77 12.27 -24.08
CA LEU A 372 2.15 12.50 -22.69
C LEU A 372 1.84 13.93 -22.27
N ASP A 373 1.26 14.07 -21.08
CA ASP A 373 0.86 15.35 -20.49
C ASP A 373 1.81 15.75 -19.37
N GLU A 374 2.73 16.68 -19.61
CA GLU A 374 3.71 17.21 -18.64
C GLU A 374 4.49 16.15 -17.84
N PRO A 375 5.23 15.22 -18.48
CA PRO A 375 5.96 14.17 -17.78
C PRO A 375 7.09 14.68 -16.84
N SER A 376 7.48 15.97 -16.91
CA SER A 376 8.40 16.59 -15.96
C SER A 376 7.79 16.93 -14.60
N ILE A 377 6.47 16.78 -14.41
CA ILE A 377 5.80 17.11 -13.14
C ILE A 377 6.47 16.37 -11.96
N GLY A 378 6.85 17.15 -10.95
CA GLY A 378 7.49 16.62 -9.74
C GLY A 378 8.87 16.01 -9.96
N LEU A 379 9.51 16.27 -11.11
CA LEU A 379 10.88 15.89 -11.41
C LEU A 379 11.84 17.04 -11.12
N HIS A 380 13.00 16.73 -10.57
CA HIS A 380 14.03 17.74 -10.32
C HIS A 380 14.76 18.09 -11.63
N PRO A 381 15.17 19.36 -11.86
CA PRO A 381 15.87 19.77 -13.08
C PRO A 381 17.12 18.94 -13.43
N ARG A 382 17.78 18.37 -12.41
CA ARG A 382 18.91 17.44 -12.58
C ARG A 382 18.53 16.16 -13.34
N ASP A 383 17.34 15.65 -13.09
CA ASP A 383 16.90 14.35 -13.59
C ASP A 383 16.14 14.47 -14.93
N GLN A 384 15.90 15.71 -15.39
CA GLN A 384 15.22 16.02 -16.66
C GLN A 384 15.91 15.39 -17.88
N GLY A 385 17.25 15.42 -17.91
CA GLY A 385 18.02 14.80 -19.00
C GLY A 385 17.75 13.30 -19.14
N ARG A 386 17.53 12.57 -18.04
CA ARG A 386 17.23 11.13 -18.07
C ARG A 386 15.85 10.86 -18.65
N LEU A 387 14.87 11.69 -18.30
CA LEU A 387 13.52 11.62 -18.87
C LEU A 387 13.56 11.87 -20.39
N ILE A 388 14.29 12.89 -20.83
CA ILE A 388 14.44 13.21 -22.26
C ILE A 388 15.07 12.02 -23.01
N GLU A 389 16.15 11.44 -22.50
CA GLU A 389 16.77 10.27 -23.13
C GLU A 389 15.83 9.06 -23.16
N THR A 390 15.02 8.89 -22.12
CA THR A 390 14.01 7.83 -22.08
C THR A 390 12.92 8.03 -23.14
N LEU A 391 12.46 9.26 -23.36
CA LEU A 391 11.50 9.60 -24.42
C LEU A 391 12.09 9.40 -25.82
N LYS A 392 13.39 9.72 -26.01
CA LYS A 392 14.10 9.41 -27.26
C LYS A 392 14.19 7.91 -27.51
N LYS A 393 14.55 7.11 -26.50
CA LYS A 393 14.54 5.64 -26.61
C LYS A 393 13.15 5.12 -27.03
N LEU A 394 12.09 5.65 -26.43
CA LEU A 394 10.72 5.27 -26.77
C LEU A 394 10.38 5.58 -28.24
N ARG A 395 10.79 6.76 -28.73
CA ARG A 395 10.69 7.15 -30.15
C ARG A 395 11.51 6.21 -31.05
N ASP A 396 12.76 5.94 -30.68
CA ASP A 396 13.71 5.17 -31.48
C ASP A 396 13.35 3.68 -31.60
N LEU A 397 12.45 3.18 -30.76
CA LEU A 397 11.78 1.88 -30.94
C LEU A 397 10.79 1.86 -32.13
N GLY A 398 10.62 2.98 -32.85
CA GLY A 398 9.69 3.09 -33.97
C GLY A 398 8.31 3.62 -33.56
N ASN A 399 8.25 4.45 -32.51
CA ASN A 399 7.02 5.08 -32.03
C ASN A 399 7.03 6.58 -32.29
N THR A 400 5.83 7.19 -32.29
CA THR A 400 5.68 8.65 -32.29
C THR A 400 5.37 9.11 -30.87
N VAL A 401 6.10 10.12 -30.38
CA VAL A 401 5.96 10.63 -29.02
C VAL A 401 5.57 12.10 -29.09
N VAL A 402 4.34 12.42 -28.67
CA VAL A 402 3.80 13.78 -28.55
C VAL A 402 3.78 14.14 -27.08
N VAL A 403 4.41 15.25 -26.72
CA VAL A 403 4.53 15.69 -25.32
C VAL A 403 3.99 17.11 -25.18
N CYS A 404 2.98 17.29 -24.33
CA CYS A 404 2.59 18.61 -23.84
C CYS A 404 3.54 19.00 -22.72
N GLU A 405 4.32 20.07 -22.90
CA GLU A 405 5.36 20.47 -21.94
C GLU A 405 5.55 21.98 -21.89
N HIS A 406 6.10 22.41 -20.75
CA HIS A 406 6.51 23.78 -20.48
C HIS A 406 7.99 23.87 -20.10
N ASP A 407 8.66 22.74 -19.83
CA ASP A 407 10.07 22.69 -19.49
C ASP A 407 10.98 23.06 -20.68
N ALA A 408 11.89 23.99 -20.42
CA ALA A 408 12.75 24.56 -21.44
C ALA A 408 13.83 23.56 -21.94
N GLN A 409 14.22 22.55 -21.17
CA GLN A 409 15.16 21.53 -21.65
C GLN A 409 14.47 20.58 -22.63
N THR A 410 13.23 20.20 -22.32
CA THR A 410 12.41 19.30 -23.15
C THR A 410 12.06 19.94 -24.47
N ILE A 411 11.60 21.20 -24.45
CA ILE A 411 11.29 21.94 -25.69
C ILE A 411 12.53 22.05 -26.58
N ARG A 412 13.72 22.31 -26.00
CA ARG A 412 14.97 22.39 -26.78
C ARG A 412 15.43 21.05 -27.34
N ALA A 413 15.09 19.93 -26.68
CA ALA A 413 15.46 18.58 -27.12
C ALA A 413 14.48 17.97 -28.14
N ALA A 414 13.32 18.60 -28.36
CA ALA A 414 12.30 18.12 -29.27
C ALA A 414 12.77 18.14 -30.74
N ASN A 415 12.25 17.22 -31.55
CA ASN A 415 12.48 17.24 -33.00
C ASN A 415 11.64 18.34 -33.68
N ILE A 416 10.39 18.47 -33.25
CA ILE A 416 9.40 19.44 -33.74
C ILE A 416 8.71 20.03 -32.51
N VAL A 417 8.45 21.34 -32.54
CA VAL A 417 7.66 22.05 -31.54
C VAL A 417 6.43 22.64 -32.23
N ILE A 418 5.27 22.45 -31.61
CA ILE A 418 4.01 23.08 -31.98
C ILE A 418 3.61 23.99 -30.80
N ASP A 419 3.55 25.29 -31.04
CA ASP A 419 3.16 26.28 -30.03
C ASP A 419 1.69 26.66 -30.25
N ILE A 420 0.89 26.57 -29.19
CA ILE A 420 -0.56 26.84 -29.22
C ILE A 420 -0.85 28.12 -28.46
N GLY A 421 -1.59 29.04 -29.07
CA GLY A 421 -1.92 30.32 -28.44
C GLY A 421 -2.83 31.19 -29.30
N PRO A 422 -2.68 32.54 -29.27
CA PRO A 422 -1.73 33.32 -28.46
C PRO A 422 -2.11 33.51 -26.98
N GLY A 423 -3.35 33.18 -26.59
CA GLY A 423 -3.82 33.29 -25.20
C GLY A 423 -4.62 32.06 -24.75
N ALA A 424 -5.26 32.13 -23.58
CA ALA A 424 -6.10 31.06 -23.05
C ALA A 424 -7.57 31.17 -23.48
N GLY A 425 -8.31 30.05 -23.41
CA GLY A 425 -9.74 30.01 -23.71
C GLY A 425 -10.07 30.49 -25.13
N LYS A 426 -11.03 31.41 -25.27
CA LYS A 426 -11.45 31.97 -26.57
C LYS A 426 -10.34 32.71 -27.33
N HIS A 427 -9.26 33.08 -26.66
CA HIS A 427 -8.10 33.75 -27.25
C HIS A 427 -7.02 32.77 -27.72
N GLY A 428 -7.20 31.47 -27.47
CA GLY A 428 -6.27 30.40 -27.84
C GLY A 428 -6.80 29.50 -28.96
N GLY A 429 -6.32 28.26 -28.98
CA GLY A 429 -6.78 27.22 -29.90
C GLY A 429 -6.25 27.35 -31.32
N ARG A 430 -5.19 28.14 -31.54
CA ARG A 430 -4.53 28.31 -32.84
C ARG A 430 -3.07 27.88 -32.73
N ILE A 431 -2.55 27.27 -33.80
CA ILE A 431 -1.12 27.02 -33.94
C ILE A 431 -0.46 28.36 -34.26
N VAL A 432 0.34 28.88 -33.34
CA VAL A 432 1.07 30.15 -33.50
C VAL A 432 2.49 29.94 -34.02
N PHE A 433 3.02 28.71 -33.88
CA PHE A 433 4.29 28.29 -34.45
C PHE A 433 4.33 26.77 -34.64
N GLN A 434 4.99 26.33 -35.71
CA GLN A 434 5.33 24.93 -35.95
C GLN A 434 6.69 24.86 -36.63
N GLY A 435 7.63 24.12 -36.06
CA GLY A 435 8.99 24.01 -36.60
C GLY A 435 9.97 23.41 -35.61
N THR A 436 11.26 23.59 -35.87
CA THR A 436 12.33 23.13 -34.96
C THR A 436 12.48 24.04 -33.73
N PRO A 437 13.07 23.57 -32.63
CA PRO A 437 13.34 24.43 -31.47
C PRO A 437 14.23 25.64 -31.79
N GLN A 438 15.14 25.52 -32.77
CA GLN A 438 15.99 26.62 -33.21
C GLN A 438 15.21 27.73 -33.92
N GLU A 439 14.21 27.35 -34.73
CA GLU A 439 13.29 28.29 -35.38
C GLU A 439 12.36 28.95 -34.34
N LEU A 440 11.92 28.21 -33.32
CA LEU A 440 11.10 28.74 -32.23
C LEU A 440 11.82 29.87 -31.46
N LEU A 441 13.12 29.74 -31.23
CA LEU A 441 13.90 30.79 -30.55
C LEU A 441 13.91 32.11 -31.34
N LYS A 442 13.78 32.05 -32.67
CA LYS A 442 13.70 33.21 -33.56
C LYS A 442 12.27 33.75 -33.72
N SER A 443 11.25 32.97 -33.35
CA SER A 443 9.85 33.37 -33.52
C SER A 443 9.39 34.35 -32.44
N HIS A 444 8.46 35.24 -32.78
CA HIS A 444 7.85 36.20 -31.85
C HIS A 444 6.58 35.64 -31.19
N THR A 445 6.62 34.37 -30.77
CA THR A 445 5.56 33.79 -29.92
C THR A 445 5.88 34.01 -28.45
N LEU A 446 4.89 33.84 -27.56
CA LEU A 446 5.11 33.96 -26.12
C LEU A 446 6.19 32.97 -25.65
N THR A 447 6.08 31.71 -26.07
CA THR A 447 7.05 30.66 -25.75
C THR A 447 8.44 30.98 -26.32
N GLY A 448 8.52 31.41 -27.59
CA GLY A 448 9.77 31.82 -28.22
C GLY A 448 10.45 32.99 -27.51
N ASP A 449 9.68 34.00 -27.07
CA ASP A 449 10.19 35.15 -26.32
C ASP A 449 10.80 34.76 -24.97
N TYR A 450 10.17 33.83 -24.23
CA TYR A 450 10.71 33.35 -22.95
C TYR A 450 11.94 32.45 -23.15
N LEU A 451 11.92 31.56 -24.16
CA LEU A 451 13.04 30.63 -24.39
C LEU A 451 14.30 31.31 -24.94
N SER A 452 14.12 32.39 -25.70
CA SER A 452 15.21 33.23 -26.24
C SER A 452 15.74 34.25 -25.24
N GLY A 453 15.04 34.47 -24.13
CA GLY A 453 15.40 35.48 -23.13
C GLY A 453 14.92 36.91 -23.46
N ARG A 454 14.16 37.13 -24.55
CA ARG A 454 13.50 38.42 -24.82
C ARG A 454 12.52 38.80 -23.70
N LYS A 455 11.87 37.79 -23.11
CA LYS A 455 11.11 37.87 -21.86
C LYS A 455 11.77 36.99 -20.80
N GLY A 456 11.60 37.36 -19.54
CA GLY A 456 12.11 36.60 -18.41
C GLY A 456 11.33 36.89 -17.14
N VAL A 457 11.37 35.95 -16.20
CA VAL A 457 10.84 36.18 -14.85
C VAL A 457 11.85 37.04 -14.12
N ARG A 458 11.48 38.29 -13.79
CA ARG A 458 12.37 39.22 -13.10
C ARG A 458 12.61 38.72 -11.67
N HIS A 459 13.87 38.53 -11.31
CA HIS A 459 14.25 38.35 -9.91
C HIS A 459 14.02 39.68 -9.19
N VAL A 460 13.13 39.68 -8.21
CA VAL A 460 13.01 40.81 -7.27
C VAL A 460 14.21 40.71 -6.33
N SER A 461 15.36 41.23 -6.77
CA SER A 461 16.61 41.25 -6.00
C SER A 461 16.70 42.43 -5.02
N GLY A 462 15.67 43.28 -4.97
CA GLY A 462 15.51 44.29 -3.94
C GLY A 462 14.70 43.74 -2.77
N THR A 463 15.00 44.19 -1.55
CA THR A 463 14.03 44.17 -0.44
C THR A 463 12.68 44.62 -1.02
N CYS A 464 11.66 43.76 -0.95
CA CYS A 464 10.35 44.06 -1.48
C CYS A 464 9.95 45.47 -1.06
N GLN A 465 9.92 46.45 -1.96
CA GLN A 465 9.37 47.78 -1.65
C GLN A 465 7.88 47.69 -1.29
N ALA A 466 7.23 46.55 -1.59
CA ALA A 466 5.91 46.20 -1.07
C ALA A 466 5.87 45.97 0.46
N LEU A 467 7.02 45.71 1.12
CA LEU A 467 7.14 45.71 2.59
C LEU A 467 7.23 47.15 3.17
N ALA A 468 7.43 48.18 2.33
CA ALA A 468 7.37 49.59 2.73
C ALA A 468 5.92 50.13 2.77
N SER A 469 4.91 49.26 2.63
CA SER A 469 3.58 49.58 3.12
C SER A 469 3.61 49.65 4.66
N PRO A 470 3.04 50.68 5.31
CA PRO A 470 2.95 50.78 6.77
C PRO A 470 2.26 49.57 7.45
N LYS A 471 1.58 48.71 6.67
CA LYS A 471 0.95 47.48 7.14
C LYS A 471 1.90 46.27 7.15
N CYS A 472 3.02 46.30 6.44
CA CYS A 472 4.00 45.21 6.37
C CYS A 472 5.17 45.36 7.37
N SER A 473 5.41 46.56 7.89
CA SER A 473 6.45 46.82 8.92
C SER A 473 6.13 46.24 10.32
N ARG A 474 4.94 45.63 10.49
CA ARG A 474 4.48 45.00 11.75
C ARG A 474 4.86 43.53 11.92
N TRP A 475 5.43 42.89 10.91
CA TRP A 475 5.78 41.47 10.99
C TRP A 475 7.13 41.35 11.70
N ASN A 476 7.11 40.84 12.93
CA ASN A 476 8.35 40.53 13.65
C ASN A 476 9.16 39.51 12.83
N LEU A 477 10.27 39.95 12.26
CA LEU A 477 11.09 39.21 11.28
C LEU A 477 11.80 37.97 11.87
N GLU A 478 11.66 37.72 13.17
CA GLU A 478 12.34 36.64 13.92
C GLU A 478 11.40 35.52 14.39
N GLN A 479 10.20 35.41 13.83
CA GLN A 479 9.30 34.30 14.13
C GLN A 479 9.57 33.09 13.22
N TYR A 480 9.73 31.92 13.85
CA TYR A 480 9.99 30.67 13.15
C TYR A 480 9.01 29.59 13.58
N LEU A 481 8.61 28.78 12.62
CA LEU A 481 8.02 27.48 12.87
C LEU A 481 9.16 26.44 12.89
N ILE A 482 9.32 25.73 14.00
CA ILE A 482 10.44 24.81 14.20
C ILE A 482 9.94 23.39 14.32
N ILE A 483 10.27 22.55 13.35
CA ILE A 483 10.00 21.12 13.36
C ILE A 483 11.21 20.43 14.00
N LYS A 484 11.00 19.69 15.09
CA LYS A 484 12.06 18.98 15.81
C LYS A 484 12.03 17.48 15.53
N LYS A 485 13.21 16.91 15.25
CA LYS A 485 13.46 15.49 14.98
C LYS A 485 12.45 14.85 14.03
N ALA A 486 12.25 15.46 12.86
CA ALA A 486 11.43 14.85 11.81
C ALA A 486 12.09 13.56 11.29
N ALA A 487 11.37 12.45 11.38
CA ALA A 487 11.88 11.10 11.20
C ALA A 487 10.98 10.21 10.31
N GLU A 488 9.97 10.80 9.67
CA GLU A 488 9.05 10.04 8.81
C GLU A 488 9.77 9.56 7.54
N HIS A 489 9.46 8.33 7.12
CA HIS A 489 10.08 7.65 5.98
C HIS A 489 11.63 7.72 5.97
N ASN A 490 12.21 8.45 5.01
CA ASN A 490 13.65 8.55 4.83
C ASN A 490 14.28 9.75 5.54
N LEU A 491 13.50 10.57 6.25
CA LEU A 491 14.01 11.70 7.03
C LEU A 491 14.89 11.21 8.19
N LYS A 492 16.04 11.85 8.38
CA LYS A 492 17.09 11.41 9.32
C LYS A 492 17.08 12.21 10.62
N ASN A 493 15.96 12.21 11.35
CA ASN A 493 15.78 12.95 12.60
C ASN A 493 16.17 14.43 12.47
N ILE A 494 15.70 15.08 11.41
CA ILE A 494 16.14 16.45 11.07
C ILE A 494 15.39 17.52 11.86
N ASP A 495 16.08 18.61 12.18
CA ASP A 495 15.49 19.82 12.73
C ASP A 495 15.37 20.88 11.63
N VAL A 496 14.17 21.42 11.40
CA VAL A 496 13.91 22.40 10.34
C VAL A 496 13.30 23.66 10.92
N LYS A 497 13.86 24.82 10.58
CA LYS A 497 13.34 26.15 10.93
C LYS A 497 12.75 26.82 9.70
N ILE A 498 11.46 27.11 9.72
CA ILE A 498 10.73 27.79 8.63
C ILE A 498 10.41 29.22 9.09
N PRO A 499 10.97 30.26 8.44
CA PRO A 499 10.67 31.63 8.81
C PRO A 499 9.24 32.01 8.43
N LEU A 500 8.51 32.60 9.38
CA LEU A 500 7.16 33.10 9.15
C LEU A 500 7.20 34.47 8.45
N GLY A 501 6.11 34.82 7.74
CA GLY A 501 6.00 36.07 6.99
C GLY A 501 6.90 36.17 5.75
N LYS A 502 7.50 35.05 5.31
CA LYS A 502 8.37 34.99 4.11
C LYS A 502 7.81 34.00 3.08
N PHE A 503 8.20 34.20 1.82
CA PHE A 503 7.95 33.21 0.76
C PHE A 503 9.01 32.11 0.85
N VAL A 504 8.65 30.96 1.40
CA VAL A 504 9.58 29.85 1.64
C VAL A 504 9.37 28.76 0.60
N CYS A 505 10.46 28.32 -0.04
CA CYS A 505 10.46 27.20 -0.96
C CYS A 505 11.22 26.01 -0.35
N ILE A 506 10.58 24.84 -0.31
CA ILE A 506 11.24 23.57 0.03
C ILE A 506 11.66 22.91 -1.28
N THR A 507 12.96 22.80 -1.52
CA THR A 507 13.53 22.26 -2.76
C THR A 507 14.33 20.99 -2.51
N GLY A 508 14.74 20.30 -3.58
CA GLY A 508 15.48 19.05 -3.51
C GLY A 508 15.00 18.03 -4.53
N VAL A 509 15.77 16.95 -4.70
CA VAL A 509 15.51 15.89 -5.70
C VAL A 509 14.28 15.05 -5.35
N SER A 510 13.69 14.37 -6.34
CA SER A 510 12.59 13.43 -6.08
C SER A 510 13.05 12.34 -5.11
N GLY A 511 12.22 12.00 -4.13
CA GLY A 511 12.61 11.10 -3.04
C GLY A 511 13.41 11.72 -1.90
N SER A 512 13.78 13.01 -1.92
CA SER A 512 14.55 13.63 -0.82
C SER A 512 13.77 13.85 0.49
N GLY A 513 12.48 13.46 0.56
CA GLY A 513 11.63 13.66 1.74
C GLY A 513 10.87 14.98 1.80
N LYS A 514 10.78 15.75 0.69
CA LYS A 514 10.04 17.04 0.65
C LYS A 514 8.57 16.87 1.05
N SER A 515 7.88 15.91 0.42
CA SER A 515 6.47 15.62 0.72
C SER A 515 6.30 15.05 2.13
N SER A 516 7.24 14.23 2.59
CA SER A 516 7.22 13.70 3.96
C SER A 516 7.34 14.81 5.01
N LEU A 517 8.20 15.81 4.77
CA LEU A 517 8.34 16.96 5.64
C LEU A 517 7.11 17.89 5.57
N MET A 518 6.70 18.27 4.35
CA MET A 518 5.66 19.28 4.13
C MET A 518 4.24 18.74 4.34
N ASN A 519 3.90 17.60 3.74
CA ASN A 519 2.54 17.06 3.78
C ASN A 519 2.38 16.13 4.99
N ASP A 520 3.23 15.11 5.11
CA ASP A 520 3.02 14.05 6.10
C ASP A 520 3.29 14.50 7.54
N ILE A 521 4.26 15.39 7.76
CA ILE A 521 4.54 15.94 9.09
C ILE A 521 3.85 17.29 9.25
N LEU A 522 4.28 18.30 8.50
CA LEU A 522 3.92 19.68 8.79
C LEU A 522 2.44 19.96 8.56
N ALA A 523 1.91 19.65 7.37
CA ALA A 523 0.51 19.91 7.05
C ALA A 523 -0.41 19.10 7.95
N LYS A 524 -0.22 17.78 8.07
CA LYS A 524 -1.05 16.93 8.95
C LYS A 524 -1.02 17.39 10.41
N ALA A 525 0.16 17.72 10.97
CA ALA A 525 0.26 18.18 12.35
C ALA A 525 -0.44 19.52 12.57
N LEU A 526 -0.30 20.46 11.63
CA LEU A 526 -1.00 21.75 11.69
C LEU A 526 -2.51 21.58 11.48
N MET A 527 -2.94 20.75 10.53
CA MET A 527 -4.36 20.46 10.29
C MET A 527 -5.01 19.77 11.48
N ARG A 528 -4.29 18.86 12.15
CA ARG A 528 -4.72 18.26 13.42
C ARG A 528 -4.86 19.30 14.52
N LYS A 529 -3.90 20.23 14.63
CA LYS A 529 -3.91 21.28 15.67
C LYS A 529 -5.00 22.34 15.46
N PHE A 530 -5.20 22.82 14.23
CA PHE A 530 -6.12 23.93 13.93
C PHE A 530 -7.53 23.48 13.55
N TYR A 531 -7.70 22.23 13.07
CA TYR A 531 -8.97 21.74 12.52
C TYR A 531 -9.36 20.35 13.01
N ASN A 532 -8.66 19.75 13.98
CA ASN A 532 -8.92 18.39 14.49
C ASN A 532 -8.96 17.32 13.38
N SER A 533 -8.10 17.46 12.36
CA SER A 533 -7.94 16.43 11.32
C SER A 533 -7.59 15.07 11.92
N LYS A 534 -8.14 14.00 11.32
CA LYS A 534 -7.98 12.59 11.71
C LYS A 534 -6.68 11.98 11.22
N GLU A 535 -6.07 12.61 10.21
CA GLU A 535 -4.84 12.12 9.63
C GLU A 535 -3.73 12.15 10.68
N GLU A 536 -3.16 10.98 10.97
CA GLU A 536 -2.00 10.90 11.85
C GLU A 536 -0.80 11.55 11.16
N PRO A 537 -0.19 12.58 11.76
CA PRO A 537 1.04 13.12 11.24
C PRO A 537 2.15 12.07 11.37
N GLY A 538 3.12 12.13 10.45
CA GLY A 538 4.30 11.26 10.47
C GLY A 538 5.14 11.41 11.74
N LYS A 539 6.22 10.65 11.87
CA LYS A 539 7.10 10.66 13.04
C LYS A 539 7.85 12.00 13.15
N TYR A 540 7.59 12.73 14.24
CA TYR A 540 8.34 13.91 14.68
C TYR A 540 8.29 14.02 16.22
N GLU A 541 9.18 14.81 16.82
CA GLU A 541 9.17 15.04 18.28
C GLU A 541 8.16 16.13 18.66
N LYS A 542 8.31 17.33 18.10
CA LYS A 542 7.42 18.48 18.35
C LYS A 542 7.54 19.55 17.27
N ILE A 543 6.48 20.38 17.15
CA ILE A 543 6.49 21.58 16.32
C ILE A 543 6.29 22.80 17.24
N LEU A 544 7.26 23.71 17.24
CA LEU A 544 7.26 24.96 18.03
C LEU A 544 6.94 26.16 17.14
N GLY A 545 6.41 27.25 17.71
CA GLY A 545 6.07 28.47 16.96
C GLY A 545 4.69 28.43 16.29
N THR A 546 3.89 27.41 16.59
CA THR A 546 2.49 27.29 16.15
C THR A 546 1.57 28.35 16.75
N GLU A 547 1.94 28.90 17.91
CA GLU A 547 1.27 29.98 18.63
C GLU A 547 1.28 31.31 17.85
N TYR A 548 2.17 31.45 16.87
CA TYR A 548 2.23 32.60 15.97
C TYR A 548 1.26 32.49 14.78
N LEU A 549 0.53 31.38 14.66
CA LEU A 549 -0.40 31.12 13.56
C LEU A 549 -1.84 31.08 14.08
N ASN A 550 -2.76 31.73 13.37
CA ASN A 550 -4.19 31.65 13.66
C ASN A 550 -4.91 30.58 12.85
N LYS A 551 -4.43 30.32 11.63
CA LYS A 551 -5.04 29.40 10.67
C LYS A 551 -3.99 28.89 9.69
N VAL A 552 -4.26 27.74 9.07
CA VAL A 552 -3.40 27.13 8.06
C VAL A 552 -4.27 26.74 6.88
N ALA A 553 -3.87 27.13 5.67
CA ALA A 553 -4.56 26.74 4.45
C ALA A 553 -3.63 25.82 3.65
N LEU A 554 -4.01 24.55 3.53
CA LEU A 554 -3.37 23.62 2.62
C LEU A 554 -4.08 23.72 1.26
N VAL A 555 -3.32 24.09 0.23
CA VAL A 555 -3.80 24.07 -1.16
C VAL A 555 -3.05 22.96 -1.86
N ASP A 556 -3.75 21.85 -2.10
CA ASP A 556 -3.18 20.66 -2.72
C ASP A 556 -3.52 20.58 -4.22
N GLN A 557 -3.15 19.46 -4.84
CA GLN A 557 -3.45 19.15 -6.24
C GLN A 557 -4.68 18.24 -6.37
N SER A 558 -5.48 18.08 -5.31
CA SER A 558 -6.69 17.27 -5.38
C SER A 558 -7.72 17.95 -6.30
N PRO A 559 -8.53 17.17 -7.04
CA PRO A 559 -9.54 17.76 -7.91
C PRO A 559 -10.57 18.50 -7.07
N ILE A 560 -10.96 19.69 -7.54
CA ILE A 560 -11.99 20.58 -6.94
C ILE A 560 -13.29 19.82 -6.62
N GLY A 561 -13.63 18.83 -7.44
CA GLY A 561 -14.67 17.86 -7.13
C GLY A 561 -14.63 16.69 -8.10
N ARG A 562 -15.16 15.54 -7.68
CA ARG A 562 -15.22 14.30 -8.48
C ARG A 562 -16.49 14.18 -9.32
N THR A 563 -17.35 15.20 -9.30
CA THR A 563 -18.62 15.19 -10.04
C THR A 563 -18.75 16.42 -10.92
N PRO A 564 -19.50 16.33 -12.03
CA PRO A 564 -19.81 17.49 -12.89
C PRO A 564 -20.54 18.64 -12.17
N ARG A 565 -21.05 18.41 -10.95
CA ARG A 565 -21.74 19.43 -10.15
C ARG A 565 -20.78 20.45 -9.54
N SER A 566 -19.52 20.08 -9.34
CA SER A 566 -18.50 20.98 -8.82
C SER A 566 -17.86 21.75 -9.97
N ASN A 567 -18.12 23.06 -10.01
CA ASN A 567 -17.52 23.99 -10.96
C ASN A 567 -16.91 25.20 -10.22
N PRO A 568 -16.14 26.08 -10.90
CA PRO A 568 -15.50 27.23 -10.26
C PRO A 568 -16.47 28.16 -9.51
N VAL A 569 -17.68 28.33 -10.02
CA VAL A 569 -18.69 29.25 -9.46
C VAL A 569 -19.36 28.65 -8.22
N THR A 570 -19.56 27.33 -8.18
CA THR A 570 -20.02 26.64 -6.97
C THR A 570 -18.93 26.55 -5.91
N TYR A 571 -17.68 26.30 -6.32
CA TYR A 571 -16.56 26.15 -5.39
C TYR A 571 -16.20 27.46 -4.69
N THR A 572 -16.24 28.57 -5.43
CA THR A 572 -16.03 29.92 -4.85
C THR A 572 -17.24 30.45 -4.07
N GLY A 573 -18.37 29.75 -4.09
CA GLY A 573 -19.63 30.20 -3.46
C GLY A 573 -20.38 31.29 -4.23
N ALA A 574 -19.82 31.81 -5.32
CA ALA A 574 -20.42 32.86 -6.14
C ALA A 574 -21.83 32.49 -6.66
N PHE A 575 -22.08 31.19 -6.90
CA PHE A 575 -23.35 30.72 -7.44
C PHE A 575 -24.54 31.02 -6.52
N THR A 576 -24.34 31.09 -5.21
CA THR A 576 -25.41 31.41 -4.27
C THR A 576 -25.91 32.85 -4.47
N TYR A 577 -25.00 33.81 -4.62
CA TYR A 577 -25.35 35.21 -4.88
C TYR A 577 -26.02 35.39 -6.25
N ILE A 578 -25.54 34.66 -7.27
CA ILE A 578 -26.16 34.67 -8.60
C ILE A 578 -27.60 34.15 -8.51
N ARG A 579 -27.85 33.02 -7.84
CA ARG A 579 -29.21 32.47 -7.70
C ARG A 579 -30.15 33.40 -6.92
N ASP A 580 -29.63 34.09 -5.90
CA ASP A 580 -30.40 35.10 -5.16
C ASP A 580 -30.82 36.26 -6.09
N LEU A 581 -29.90 36.76 -6.91
CA LEU A 581 -30.20 37.79 -7.91
C LEU A 581 -31.29 37.33 -8.89
N PHE A 582 -31.21 36.11 -9.41
CA PHE A 582 -32.22 35.56 -10.34
C PHE A 582 -33.60 35.44 -9.68
N SER A 583 -33.65 35.06 -8.39
CA SER A 583 -34.92 34.99 -7.65
C SER A 583 -35.58 36.36 -7.44
N LYS A 584 -34.80 37.45 -7.53
CA LYS A 584 -35.30 38.83 -7.39
C LYS A 584 -35.84 39.43 -8.68
N THR A 585 -35.69 38.76 -9.83
CA THR A 585 -36.26 39.20 -11.11
C THR A 585 -37.79 39.23 -11.07
N LYS A 586 -38.41 40.08 -11.90
CA LYS A 586 -39.87 40.27 -11.92
C LYS A 586 -40.58 38.96 -12.26
N GLU A 587 -40.08 38.24 -13.25
CA GLU A 587 -40.59 36.96 -13.72
C GLU A 587 -40.50 35.88 -12.64
N ALA A 588 -39.37 35.82 -11.93
CA ALA A 588 -39.19 34.87 -10.83
C ALA A 588 -40.17 35.16 -9.68
N ARG A 589 -40.36 36.42 -9.31
CA ARG A 589 -41.31 36.83 -8.27
C ARG A 589 -42.76 36.49 -8.64
N ILE A 590 -43.18 36.79 -9.87
CA ILE A 590 -44.53 36.46 -10.37
C ILE A 590 -44.78 34.95 -10.32
N ARG A 591 -43.76 34.14 -10.65
CA ARG A 591 -43.85 32.67 -10.67
C ARG A 591 -43.55 32.00 -9.33
N GLY A 592 -43.29 32.78 -8.27
CA GLY A 592 -42.93 32.25 -6.95
C GLY A 592 -41.60 31.50 -6.91
N TYR A 593 -40.68 31.75 -7.85
CA TYR A 593 -39.39 31.08 -7.93
C TYR A 593 -38.42 31.59 -6.87
N ARG A 594 -38.02 30.69 -5.97
CA ARG A 594 -36.99 30.92 -4.95
C ARG A 594 -35.59 30.58 -5.50
N PRO A 595 -34.49 30.98 -4.82
CA PRO A 595 -33.12 30.66 -5.26
C PRO A 595 -32.85 29.16 -5.48
N GLY A 596 -33.64 28.28 -4.84
CA GLY A 596 -33.57 26.83 -5.05
C GLY A 596 -33.96 26.41 -6.47
N ARG A 597 -34.88 27.11 -7.13
CA ARG A 597 -35.31 26.82 -8.52
C ARG A 597 -34.16 26.99 -9.52
N PHE A 598 -33.26 27.93 -9.26
CA PHE A 598 -32.09 28.21 -10.11
C PHE A 598 -30.85 27.37 -9.72
N SER A 599 -31.01 26.41 -8.82
CA SER A 599 -29.95 25.48 -8.44
C SER A 599 -30.07 24.21 -9.24
N PHE A 600 -29.03 23.87 -10.01
CA PHE A 600 -28.95 22.57 -10.68
C PHE A 600 -28.80 21.39 -9.69
N ASN A 601 -28.48 21.66 -8.42
CA ASN A 601 -28.37 20.65 -7.37
C ASN A 601 -29.71 20.34 -6.69
N VAL A 602 -30.77 21.12 -6.92
CA VAL A 602 -32.06 21.00 -6.21
C VAL A 602 -33.17 20.62 -7.19
N LYS A 603 -34.02 19.68 -6.78
CA LYS A 603 -35.21 19.30 -7.55
C LYS A 603 -36.14 20.50 -7.73
N GLY A 604 -36.73 20.60 -8.91
CA GLY A 604 -37.65 21.67 -9.25
C GLY A 604 -37.27 22.35 -10.56
N GLY A 605 -36.08 22.96 -10.64
CA GLY A 605 -35.68 23.72 -11.85
C GLY A 605 -34.50 23.15 -12.63
N ARG A 606 -33.91 22.04 -12.17
CA ARG A 606 -32.90 21.28 -12.90
C ARG A 606 -33.53 20.37 -13.95
N CYS A 607 -32.75 19.92 -14.93
CA CYS A 607 -33.16 18.78 -15.77
C CYS A 607 -33.17 17.50 -14.94
N GLU A 608 -34.31 16.81 -14.86
CA GLU A 608 -34.43 15.59 -14.05
C GLU A 608 -33.75 14.38 -14.71
N VAL A 609 -33.60 14.36 -16.04
CA VAL A 609 -32.98 13.23 -16.74
C VAL A 609 -31.46 13.14 -16.55
N CYS A 610 -30.76 14.25 -16.38
CA CYS A 610 -29.35 14.26 -15.95
C CYS A 610 -29.18 14.70 -14.49
N GLU A 611 -30.28 14.87 -13.76
CA GLU A 611 -30.32 15.42 -12.41
C GLU A 611 -29.48 16.71 -12.24
N GLY A 612 -29.54 17.59 -13.23
CA GLY A 612 -28.81 18.86 -13.27
C GLY A 612 -27.31 18.75 -13.56
N GLN A 613 -26.78 17.57 -13.92
CA GLN A 613 -25.36 17.43 -14.28
C GLN A 613 -25.03 17.97 -15.68
N GLY A 614 -26.02 18.11 -16.57
CA GLY A 614 -25.83 18.49 -17.97
C GLY A 614 -25.21 17.40 -18.85
N VAL A 615 -24.54 16.43 -18.24
CA VAL A 615 -23.94 15.24 -18.86
C VAL A 615 -24.45 13.97 -18.18
N LYS A 616 -24.32 12.84 -18.87
CA LYS A 616 -24.52 11.50 -18.35
C LYS A 616 -23.21 10.73 -18.40
N LYS A 617 -22.89 10.04 -17.31
CA LYS A 617 -21.76 9.12 -17.26
C LYS A 617 -22.17 7.82 -17.95
N ILE A 618 -21.39 7.37 -18.93
CA ILE A 618 -21.53 6.07 -19.56
C ILE A 618 -20.39 5.20 -19.03
N GLU A 619 -20.76 4.08 -18.41
CA GLU A 619 -19.80 3.10 -17.90
C GLU A 619 -19.21 2.30 -19.05
N MET A 620 -17.89 2.18 -19.05
CA MET A 620 -17.14 1.46 -20.05
C MET A 620 -16.38 0.32 -19.38
N TYR A 621 -16.46 -0.91 -19.91
CA TYR A 621 -15.89 -2.08 -19.23
C TYR A 621 -14.36 -2.11 -19.20
N PHE A 622 -13.70 -1.65 -20.27
CA PHE A 622 -12.24 -1.70 -20.41
C PHE A 622 -11.59 -0.33 -20.61
N LEU A 623 -12.38 0.67 -21.01
CA LEU A 623 -11.93 2.04 -21.21
C LEU A 623 -12.37 2.90 -20.02
N PRO A 624 -11.72 4.04 -19.78
CA PRO A 624 -12.22 5.00 -18.81
C PRO A 624 -13.64 5.44 -19.15
N ASP A 625 -14.47 5.62 -18.11
CA ASP A 625 -15.83 6.10 -18.27
C ASP A 625 -15.87 7.46 -18.98
N VAL A 626 -16.89 7.65 -19.82
CA VAL A 626 -17.05 8.87 -20.61
C VAL A 626 -18.30 9.64 -20.22
N TYR A 627 -18.21 10.96 -20.23
CA TYR A 627 -19.35 11.84 -20.02
C TYR A 627 -19.90 12.28 -21.37
N VAL A 628 -21.16 11.93 -21.64
CA VAL A 628 -21.88 12.32 -22.86
C VAL A 628 -22.91 13.39 -22.51
N GLN A 629 -23.06 14.37 -23.39
CA GLN A 629 -24.03 15.44 -23.21
C GLN A 629 -25.44 14.89 -23.05
N CYS A 630 -26.20 15.40 -22.08
CA CYS A 630 -27.59 15.00 -21.87
C CYS A 630 -28.42 15.37 -23.12
N SER A 631 -29.14 14.40 -23.69
CA SER A 631 -29.98 14.61 -24.87
C SER A 631 -31.14 15.58 -24.62
N GLU A 632 -31.66 15.64 -23.40
CA GLU A 632 -32.84 16.43 -23.05
C GLU A 632 -32.51 17.91 -22.82
N CYS A 633 -31.56 18.21 -21.94
CA CYS A 633 -31.16 19.60 -21.69
C CYS A 633 -30.07 20.10 -22.63
N LYS A 634 -29.46 19.21 -23.45
CA LYS A 634 -28.32 19.54 -24.33
C LYS A 634 -27.19 20.20 -23.54
N GLY A 635 -26.93 19.74 -22.32
CA GLY A 635 -25.90 20.30 -21.44
C GLY A 635 -26.15 21.73 -20.95
N LYS A 636 -27.40 22.22 -21.05
CA LYS A 636 -27.80 23.56 -20.62
C LYS A 636 -28.60 23.54 -19.33
#